data_AF-A0A7V8DKB5-F1
#
_entry.id   AF-A0A7V8DKB5-F1
#
_cell.length_a   1.000
_cell.length_b   1.000
_cell.length_c   1.000
_cell.angle_alpha   90.00
_cell.angle_beta   90.00
_cell.angle_gamma   90.00
#
_symmetry.space_group_name_H-M   'P 1'
#
loop_
_entity.id
_entity.type
_entity.pdbx_description
1 polymer ?
#
loop_
_entity_poly.entity_id
_entity_poly.type
_entity_poly.pdbx_seq_one_letter_code
_entity_poly.pdbx_strand_id
1 'polypeptide(L)'
;MTQKKKDIREKFEVLTPQGYEHGDKPMKMKFTKRTSCIRCGTCCRTNPPTLLKPDIAALVAGTLTPETLVVIRDGERVPAVSEKEIYEAPFEMIMIRGRDGSAVCRFLSGENVCEIHENRPVQCRAYTCFGPQATVTGLEANRLTRRDIFAEVPVILDLIERHNEKCSYRALGTALAKVADGDEAALEEVFDMLQYDTEARPFLLEKLGLTGDVLSLVLGKPMNETISLFGYRVDREGDDYIIRPLETKEGR
;
A
#
# COMPACT_ATOMS: atom_id res chain seq x y z
N MET A 1 -21.25 -25.54 -22.56
CA MET A 1 -20.53 -25.66 -21.26
C MET A 1 -19.00 -25.78 -21.42
N THR A 2 -18.39 -25.26 -22.50
CA THR A 2 -17.21 -25.96 -23.04
C THR A 2 -15.95 -25.11 -23.27
N GLN A 3 -16.00 -23.79 -23.13
CA GLN A 3 -14.79 -22.94 -23.18
C GLN A 3 -14.22 -22.67 -21.79
N LYS A 4 -15.07 -22.28 -20.82
CA LYS A 4 -14.69 -21.87 -19.45
C LYS A 4 -14.05 -22.98 -18.61
N LYS A 5 -14.39 -24.25 -18.85
CA LYS A 5 -13.80 -25.42 -18.16
C LYS A 5 -12.41 -25.79 -18.67
N LYS A 6 -12.05 -25.41 -19.90
CA LYS A 6 -10.76 -25.76 -20.53
C LYS A 6 -9.64 -24.85 -20.03
N ASP A 7 -9.91 -23.55 -19.99
CA ASP A 7 -9.02 -22.46 -19.55
C ASP A 7 -8.57 -22.61 -18.07
N ILE A 8 -9.45 -23.14 -17.21
CA ILE A 8 -9.12 -23.39 -15.81
C ILE A 8 -8.03 -24.47 -15.69
N ARG A 9 -8.08 -25.55 -16.49
CA ARG A 9 -7.17 -26.71 -16.35
C ARG A 9 -5.70 -26.38 -16.63
N GLU A 10 -5.39 -25.34 -17.41
CA GLU A 10 -4.02 -24.92 -17.73
C GLU A 10 -3.32 -24.23 -16.55
N LYS A 11 -4.09 -23.72 -15.56
CA LYS A 11 -3.57 -22.96 -14.41
C LYS A 11 -3.21 -23.84 -13.21
N PHE A 12 -3.11 -25.13 -13.46
CA PHE A 12 -3.30 -26.16 -12.46
C PHE A 12 -2.42 -27.37 -12.79
N GLU A 13 -1.42 -27.62 -11.95
CA GLU A 13 -0.56 -28.79 -12.04
C GLU A 13 -1.23 -29.98 -11.33
N VAL A 14 -1.31 -31.12 -12.01
CA VAL A 14 -1.95 -32.32 -11.46
C VAL A 14 -0.93 -33.10 -10.63
N LEU A 15 -1.14 -33.16 -9.32
CA LEU A 15 -0.39 -34.00 -8.41
C LEU A 15 -1.21 -35.26 -8.13
N THR A 16 -0.61 -36.42 -8.40
CA THR A 16 -1.25 -37.72 -8.14
C THR A 16 -0.44 -38.46 -7.07
N PRO A 17 -0.65 -38.18 -5.77
CA PRO A 17 -0.01 -38.95 -4.73
C PRO A 17 -0.55 -40.39 -4.75
N GLN A 18 0.36 -41.34 -4.56
CA GLN A 18 0.01 -42.75 -4.39
C GLN A 18 -0.30 -42.97 -2.90
N GLY A 19 -1.59 -42.96 -2.54
CA GLY A 19 -2.04 -43.43 -1.23
C GLY A 19 -2.45 -44.90 -1.29
N TYR A 20 -2.00 -45.69 -0.31
CA TYR A 20 -2.57 -47.00 0.01
C TYR A 20 -3.49 -46.85 1.21
N GLU A 21 -4.67 -47.46 1.20
CA GLU A 21 -5.42 -47.74 2.44
C GLU A 21 -6.19 -49.07 2.36
N HIS A 22 -6.45 -49.63 3.55
CA HIS A 22 -7.30 -50.80 3.78
C HIS A 22 -8.68 -50.63 3.11
N GLY A 23 -9.00 -51.54 2.18
CA GLY A 23 -10.27 -51.56 1.46
C GLY A 23 -10.15 -51.55 -0.07
N ASP A 24 -9.21 -52.32 -0.62
CA ASP A 24 -9.10 -52.92 -1.98
C ASP A 24 -9.61 -52.25 -3.27
N LYS A 25 -9.94 -50.96 -3.32
CA LYS A 25 -9.87 -50.16 -4.56
C LYS A 25 -9.41 -48.72 -4.31
N PRO A 26 -8.23 -48.29 -4.80
CA PRO A 26 -7.77 -46.93 -4.60
C PRO A 26 -8.62 -45.93 -5.41
N MET A 27 -9.34 -45.04 -4.72
CA MET A 27 -9.81 -43.80 -5.36
C MET A 27 -8.60 -42.88 -5.56
N LYS A 28 -8.25 -42.64 -6.84
CA LYS A 28 -7.23 -41.64 -7.18
C LYS A 28 -7.72 -40.26 -6.69
N MET A 29 -7.16 -39.77 -5.59
CA MET A 29 -7.32 -38.38 -5.20
C MET A 29 -6.48 -37.52 -6.13
N LYS A 30 -7.16 -36.74 -6.97
CA LYS A 30 -6.51 -35.81 -7.89
C LYS A 30 -6.29 -34.49 -7.16
N PHE A 31 -5.06 -34.23 -6.74
CA PHE A 31 -4.69 -32.92 -6.21
C PHE A 31 -4.31 -32.02 -7.36
N THR A 32 -4.68 -30.75 -7.25
CA THR A 32 -4.42 -29.79 -8.31
C THR A 32 -3.78 -28.55 -7.68
N LYS A 33 -2.50 -28.32 -7.97
CA LYS A 33 -1.75 -27.18 -7.45
C LYS A 33 -1.93 -26.01 -8.41
N ARG A 34 -2.42 -24.89 -7.89
CA ARG A 34 -2.53 -23.67 -8.69
C ARG A 34 -1.13 -23.11 -8.98
N THR A 35 -0.88 -22.73 -10.24
CA THR A 35 0.43 -22.22 -10.69
C THR A 35 0.35 -20.77 -11.19
N SER A 36 -0.85 -20.22 -11.36
CA SER A 36 -1.06 -18.86 -11.86
C SER A 36 -2.34 -18.21 -11.35
N CYS A 37 -2.55 -16.93 -11.69
CA CYS A 37 -3.76 -16.22 -11.31
C CYS A 37 -5.00 -16.76 -12.05
N ILE A 38 -6.01 -17.23 -11.30
CA ILE A 38 -7.32 -17.62 -11.83
C ILE A 38 -8.36 -16.48 -11.73
N ARG A 39 -7.93 -15.26 -11.36
CA ARG A 39 -8.80 -14.09 -11.15
C ARG A 39 -9.85 -14.31 -10.05
N CYS A 40 -9.44 -14.92 -8.93
CA CYS A 40 -10.32 -15.15 -7.78
C CYS A 40 -10.58 -13.89 -6.93
N GLY A 41 -9.85 -12.80 -7.16
CA GLY A 41 -9.99 -11.53 -6.44
C GLY A 41 -9.40 -11.49 -5.02
N THR A 42 -8.99 -12.61 -4.44
CA THR A 42 -8.50 -12.69 -3.04
C THR A 42 -7.41 -11.67 -2.72
N CYS A 43 -6.28 -11.67 -3.45
CA CYS A 43 -5.20 -10.70 -3.21
C CYS A 43 -5.61 -9.27 -3.61
N CYS A 44 -6.40 -9.11 -4.67
CA CYS A 44 -6.88 -7.80 -5.11
C CYS A 44 -7.77 -7.11 -4.07
N ARG A 45 -8.37 -7.84 -3.12
CA ARG A 45 -9.25 -7.28 -2.08
C ARG A 45 -8.51 -6.86 -0.81
N THR A 46 -7.30 -7.37 -0.61
CA THR A 46 -6.60 -7.24 0.68
C THR A 46 -5.22 -6.62 0.56
N ASN A 47 -4.58 -6.71 -0.62
CA ASN A 47 -3.18 -6.31 -0.78
C ASN A 47 -2.93 -5.75 -2.19
N PRO A 48 -3.18 -4.44 -2.40
CA PRO A 48 -2.73 -3.75 -3.61
C PRO A 48 -1.20 -3.86 -3.74
N PRO A 49 -0.66 -4.06 -4.95
CA PRO A 49 0.75 -4.33 -5.12
C PRO A 49 1.63 -3.10 -4.87
N THR A 50 2.78 -3.32 -4.25
CA THR A 50 3.97 -2.47 -4.34
C THR A 50 4.59 -2.59 -5.73
N LEU A 51 4.97 -1.46 -6.31
CA LEU A 51 5.60 -1.36 -7.61
C LEU A 51 7.12 -1.53 -7.50
N LEU A 52 7.68 -2.24 -8.46
CA LEU A 52 9.12 -2.41 -8.63
C LEU A 52 9.60 -1.61 -9.85
N LYS A 53 10.92 -1.38 -9.96
CA LYS A 53 11.52 -0.62 -11.07
C LYS A 53 10.99 -0.99 -12.47
N PRO A 54 10.80 -2.28 -12.82
CA PRO A 54 10.25 -2.63 -14.14
C PRO A 54 8.81 -2.13 -14.39
N ASP A 55 8.05 -1.84 -13.33
CA ASP A 55 6.68 -1.33 -13.44
C ASP A 55 6.64 0.14 -13.90
N ILE A 56 7.78 0.84 -14.00
CA ILE A 56 7.85 2.17 -14.64
C ILE A 56 7.33 2.12 -16.09
N ALA A 57 7.48 0.98 -16.78
CA ALA A 57 6.95 0.79 -18.12
C ALA A 57 5.42 0.90 -18.17
N ALA A 58 4.72 0.54 -17.09
CA ALA A 58 3.26 0.65 -17.02
C ALA A 58 2.80 2.11 -16.85
N LEU A 59 3.63 2.97 -16.23
CA LEU A 59 3.43 4.42 -16.18
C LEU A 59 3.65 5.05 -17.55
N VAL A 60 4.75 4.70 -18.22
CA VAL A 60 5.05 5.18 -19.58
C VAL A 60 3.95 4.77 -20.57
N ALA A 61 3.43 3.56 -20.45
CA ALA A 61 2.33 3.06 -21.29
C ALA A 61 0.94 3.61 -20.91
N GLY A 62 0.83 4.43 -19.85
CA GLY A 62 -0.44 4.98 -19.36
C GLY A 62 -1.40 3.95 -18.77
N THR A 63 -0.95 2.71 -18.52
CA THR A 63 -1.76 1.69 -17.82
C THR A 63 -1.91 2.06 -16.34
N LEU A 64 -0.83 2.57 -15.75
CA LEU A 64 -0.84 3.20 -14.43
C LEU A 64 -0.69 4.70 -14.64
N THR A 65 -1.45 5.48 -13.88
CA THR A 65 -1.31 6.93 -13.86
C THR A 65 -0.96 7.39 -12.45
N PRO A 66 -0.32 8.55 -12.26
CA PRO A 66 0.00 9.07 -10.93
C PRO A 66 -1.18 9.06 -9.95
N GLU A 67 -2.40 9.34 -10.43
CA GLU A 67 -3.64 9.35 -9.63
C GLU A 67 -4.01 7.98 -9.06
N THR A 68 -3.55 6.91 -9.72
CA THR A 68 -3.79 5.52 -9.29
C THR A 68 -2.78 5.03 -8.26
N LEU A 69 -1.78 5.85 -7.91
CA LEU A 69 -0.65 5.46 -7.06
C LEU A 69 -0.60 6.25 -5.75
N VAL A 70 -0.05 5.60 -4.72
CA VAL A 70 0.22 6.20 -3.42
C VAL A 70 1.62 5.85 -2.97
N VAL A 71 2.29 6.78 -2.33
CA VAL A 71 3.54 6.50 -1.62
C VAL A 71 3.25 6.15 -0.17
N ILE A 72 3.82 5.03 0.28
CA ILE A 72 4.10 4.78 1.70
C ILE A 72 5.51 5.30 1.94
N ARG A 73 5.65 6.27 2.85
CA ARG A 73 6.91 6.97 3.07
C ARG A 73 7.82 6.19 4.02
N ASP A 74 9.10 6.53 4.03
CA ASP A 74 10.02 6.01 5.04
C ASP A 74 9.53 6.36 6.46
N GLY A 75 9.55 5.36 7.34
CA GLY A 75 9.04 5.47 8.71
C GLY A 75 7.51 5.51 8.82
N GLU A 76 6.75 5.49 7.72
CA GLU A 76 5.29 5.53 7.79
C GLU A 76 4.77 4.27 8.47
N ARG A 77 3.88 4.44 9.45
CA ARG A 77 3.17 3.33 10.07
C ARG A 77 2.06 2.86 9.15
N VAL A 78 1.90 1.55 9.03
CA VAL A 78 0.95 0.92 8.13
C VAL A 78 0.36 -0.33 8.79
N PRO A 79 -0.95 -0.57 8.66
CA PRO A 79 -1.58 -1.76 9.23
C PRO A 79 -1.10 -3.01 8.48
N ALA A 80 -0.78 -4.07 9.22
CA ALA A 80 -0.49 -5.38 8.63
C ALA A 80 -1.77 -5.97 8.01
N VAL A 81 -1.61 -6.70 6.89
CA VAL A 81 -2.74 -7.29 6.16
C VAL A 81 -3.36 -8.48 6.91
N SER A 82 -2.57 -9.19 7.72
CA SER A 82 -2.96 -10.45 8.38
C SER A 82 -3.05 -10.37 9.92
N GLU A 83 -2.58 -9.30 10.53
CA GLU A 83 -2.45 -9.18 11.98
C GLU A 83 -2.95 -7.81 12.43
N LYS A 84 -3.44 -7.68 13.67
CA LYS A 84 -3.76 -6.37 14.28
C LYS A 84 -2.50 -5.58 14.63
N GLU A 85 -1.40 -5.83 13.93
CA GLU A 85 -0.12 -5.21 14.14
C GLU A 85 0.04 -4.01 13.20
N ILE A 86 0.71 -2.99 13.71
CA ILE A 86 1.12 -1.83 12.94
C ILE A 86 2.61 -1.99 12.72
N TYR A 87 3.03 -2.01 11.46
CA TYR A 87 4.45 -2.05 11.12
C TYR A 87 4.91 -0.68 10.65
N GLU A 88 6.19 -0.39 10.90
CA GLU A 88 6.86 0.81 10.39
C GLU A 88 7.53 0.47 9.05
N ALA A 89 7.25 1.25 8.02
CA ALA A 89 7.88 1.07 6.72
C ALA A 89 9.38 1.38 6.81
N PRO A 90 10.28 0.44 6.48
CA PRO A 90 11.72 0.65 6.60
C PRO A 90 12.29 1.55 5.50
N PHE A 91 11.51 1.79 4.45
CA PHE A 91 11.85 2.63 3.31
C PHE A 91 10.59 3.00 2.55
N GLU A 92 10.70 4.01 1.68
CA GLU A 92 9.65 4.39 0.73
C GLU A 92 9.21 3.22 -0.17
N MET A 93 7.90 3.05 -0.35
CA MET A 93 7.28 2.11 -1.28
C MET A 93 6.16 2.78 -2.05
N ILE A 94 6.15 2.64 -3.37
CA ILE A 94 5.02 3.09 -4.21
C ILE A 94 4.07 1.93 -4.42
N MET A 95 2.78 2.14 -4.19
CA MET A 95 1.76 1.11 -4.32
C MET A 95 0.60 1.57 -5.21
N ILE A 96 -0.10 0.62 -5.80
CA ILE A 96 -1.42 0.90 -6.38
C ILE A 96 -2.38 1.27 -5.26
N ARG A 97 -3.18 2.32 -5.48
CA ARG A 97 -4.19 2.77 -4.52
C ARG A 97 -5.33 1.78 -4.36
N GLY A 98 -5.85 1.77 -3.15
CA GLY A 98 -7.16 1.27 -2.84
C GLY A 98 -8.28 2.07 -3.52
N ARG A 99 -9.41 1.41 -3.78
CA ARG A 99 -10.67 2.08 -4.10
C ARG A 99 -11.22 2.74 -2.84
N ASP A 100 -11.52 4.03 -2.93
CA ASP A 100 -12.21 4.81 -1.89
C ASP A 100 -11.56 4.65 -0.50
N GLY A 101 -10.22 4.63 -0.45
CA GLY A 101 -9.46 4.48 0.79
C GLY A 101 -9.43 3.07 1.39
N SER A 102 -10.09 2.08 0.77
CA SER A 102 -10.09 0.69 1.24
C SER A 102 -8.83 -0.09 0.84
N ALA A 103 -8.64 -1.30 1.36
CA ALA A 103 -7.58 -2.21 0.91
C ALA A 103 -7.88 -2.88 -0.45
N VAL A 104 -9.05 -2.62 -1.06
CA VAL A 104 -9.44 -3.21 -2.33
C VAL A 104 -8.75 -2.46 -3.47
N CYS A 105 -7.91 -3.14 -4.25
CA CYS A 105 -7.23 -2.60 -5.41
C CYS A 105 -8.20 -1.88 -6.35
N ARG A 106 -7.86 -0.65 -6.74
CA ARG A 106 -8.72 0.22 -7.56
C ARG A 106 -9.13 -0.41 -8.90
N PHE A 107 -8.26 -1.23 -9.49
CA PHE A 107 -8.49 -1.93 -10.76
C PHE A 107 -9.33 -3.22 -10.65
N LEU A 108 -9.87 -3.55 -9.48
CA LEU A 108 -10.78 -4.68 -9.29
C LEU A 108 -12.23 -4.25 -9.52
N SER A 109 -12.88 -4.73 -10.58
CA SER A 109 -14.28 -4.43 -10.90
C SER A 109 -15.16 -5.69 -10.96
N GLY A 110 -16.48 -5.48 -10.85
CA GLY A 110 -17.49 -6.54 -10.93
C GLY A 110 -17.20 -7.77 -10.05
N GLU A 111 -17.41 -8.96 -10.62
CA GLU A 111 -17.14 -10.26 -10.00
C GLU A 111 -15.65 -10.68 -10.11
N ASN A 112 -14.75 -9.86 -9.58
CA ASN A 112 -13.29 -10.09 -9.54
C ASN A 112 -12.52 -9.89 -10.87
N VAL A 113 -12.99 -8.99 -11.72
CA VAL A 113 -12.28 -8.61 -12.95
C VAL A 113 -11.14 -7.66 -12.60
N CYS A 114 -9.91 -8.01 -13.00
CA CYS A 114 -8.78 -7.10 -12.94
C CYS A 114 -8.65 -6.40 -14.29
N GLU A 115 -8.87 -5.09 -14.32
CA GLU A 115 -8.91 -4.29 -15.55
C GLU A 115 -7.55 -4.21 -16.24
N ILE A 116 -6.47 -4.33 -15.48
CA ILE A 116 -5.10 -4.34 -15.98
C ILE A 116 -4.46 -5.73 -15.97
N HIS A 117 -5.24 -6.82 -16.03
CA HIS A 117 -4.73 -8.17 -15.78
C HIS A 117 -3.50 -8.53 -16.64
N GLU A 118 -3.53 -8.21 -17.94
CA GLU A 118 -2.41 -8.50 -18.85
C GLU A 118 -1.18 -7.64 -18.56
N ASN A 119 -1.40 -6.40 -18.10
CA ASN A 119 -0.35 -5.42 -17.77
C ASN A 119 -0.12 -5.30 -16.25
N ARG A 120 -0.52 -6.31 -15.46
CA ARG A 120 -0.49 -6.25 -13.99
C ARG A 120 0.96 -6.09 -13.48
N PRO A 121 1.19 -5.43 -12.33
CA PRO A 121 2.55 -5.21 -11.82
C PRO A 121 3.36 -6.48 -11.56
N VAL A 122 4.69 -6.34 -11.44
CA VAL A 122 5.61 -7.45 -11.15
C VAL A 122 5.16 -8.22 -9.92
N GLN A 123 4.81 -7.52 -8.83
CA GLN A 123 4.37 -8.19 -7.61
C GLN A 123 3.07 -8.98 -7.84
N CYS A 124 2.11 -8.49 -8.61
CA CYS A 124 0.90 -9.24 -8.95
C CYS A 124 1.18 -10.51 -9.78
N ARG A 125 2.27 -10.54 -10.56
CA ARG A 125 2.71 -11.75 -11.29
C ARG A 125 3.37 -12.76 -10.36
N ALA A 126 4.10 -12.28 -9.35
CA ALA A 126 4.81 -13.12 -8.38
C ALA A 126 3.90 -13.64 -7.25
N TYR A 127 2.88 -12.88 -6.85
CA TYR A 127 2.07 -13.20 -5.68
C TYR A 127 1.19 -14.43 -5.90
N THR A 128 1.24 -15.36 -4.95
CA THR A 128 0.43 -16.58 -4.95
C THR A 128 -0.58 -16.53 -3.81
N CYS A 129 -1.83 -16.15 -4.10
CA CYS A 129 -2.93 -16.23 -3.11
C CYS A 129 -3.39 -17.67 -2.78
N PHE A 130 -2.59 -18.67 -3.17
CA PHE A 130 -2.88 -20.10 -3.16
C PHE A 130 -1.67 -20.92 -2.70
N GLY A 131 -0.67 -20.27 -2.12
CA GLY A 131 0.53 -20.88 -1.55
C GLY A 131 1.05 -20.03 -0.40
N PRO A 132 2.11 -20.48 0.30
CA PRO A 132 2.79 -19.64 1.29
C PRO A 132 3.17 -18.31 0.63
N GLN A 133 2.98 -17.19 1.33
CA GLN A 133 3.28 -15.88 0.78
C GLN A 133 4.75 -15.84 0.37
N ALA A 134 4.99 -15.69 -0.93
CA ALA A 134 6.33 -15.51 -1.44
C ALA A 134 6.87 -14.18 -0.91
N THR A 135 7.96 -14.24 -0.14
CA THR A 135 8.70 -13.05 0.25
C THR A 135 9.30 -12.45 -1.03
N VAL A 136 9.01 -11.18 -1.31
CA VAL A 136 9.69 -10.47 -2.40
C VAL A 136 11.11 -10.19 -1.92
N THR A 137 12.04 -11.06 -2.28
CA THR A 137 13.46 -10.89 -1.96
C THR A 137 14.01 -9.67 -2.69
N GLY A 138 14.86 -8.90 -2.00
CA GLY A 138 15.47 -7.70 -2.58
C GLY A 138 14.47 -6.56 -2.87
N LEU A 139 13.35 -6.48 -2.13
CA LEU A 139 12.37 -5.41 -2.28
C LEU A 139 13.03 -4.03 -2.20
N GLU A 140 13.91 -3.81 -1.20
CA GLU A 140 14.61 -2.54 -1.02
C GLU A 140 15.37 -2.10 -2.29
N ALA A 141 16.16 -2.99 -2.89
CA ALA A 141 16.98 -2.68 -4.06
C ALA A 141 16.16 -2.48 -5.36
N ASN A 142 15.01 -3.16 -5.44
CA ASN A 142 14.20 -3.25 -6.66
C ASN A 142 12.94 -2.40 -6.66
N ARG A 143 12.58 -1.77 -5.53
CA ARG A 143 11.39 -0.93 -5.44
C ARG A 143 11.44 0.24 -6.41
N LEU A 144 10.28 0.62 -6.92
CA LEU A 144 10.12 1.88 -7.64
C LEU A 144 10.03 3.02 -6.62
N THR A 145 10.76 4.10 -6.88
CA THR A 145 10.80 5.30 -6.03
C THR A 145 10.22 6.52 -6.73
N ARG A 146 9.87 7.56 -5.97
CA ARG A 146 9.43 8.85 -6.52
C ARG A 146 10.53 9.50 -7.35
N ARG A 147 11.81 9.25 -7.00
CA ARG A 147 12.97 9.68 -7.79
C ARG A 147 13.01 9.05 -9.17
N ASP A 148 12.63 7.78 -9.29
CA ASP A 148 12.53 7.11 -10.60
C ASP A 148 11.40 7.70 -11.45
N ILE A 149 10.27 8.08 -10.83
CA ILE A 149 9.10 8.61 -11.54
C ILE A 149 9.28 10.08 -11.96
N PHE A 150 9.84 10.91 -11.07
CA PHE A 150 9.95 12.36 -11.27
C PHE A 150 11.37 12.80 -11.63
N ALA A 151 12.22 11.90 -12.15
CA ALA A 151 13.61 12.18 -12.50
C ALA A 151 13.79 13.44 -13.37
N GLU A 152 12.88 13.64 -14.31
CA GLU A 152 12.90 14.77 -15.26
C GLU A 152 12.17 16.02 -14.74
N VAL A 153 11.71 16.02 -13.49
CA VAL A 153 10.98 17.15 -12.88
C VAL A 153 11.62 17.54 -11.54
N PRO A 154 12.81 18.20 -11.55
CA PRO A 154 13.57 18.51 -10.34
C PRO A 154 12.78 19.29 -9.29
N VAL A 155 11.90 20.19 -9.72
CA VAL A 155 11.05 20.98 -8.82
C VAL A 155 10.13 20.12 -7.95
N ILE A 156 9.64 18.98 -8.45
CA ILE A 156 8.83 18.04 -7.66
C ILE A 156 9.72 17.26 -6.69
N LEU A 157 10.94 16.89 -7.10
CA LEU A 157 11.88 16.18 -6.23
C LEU A 157 12.34 17.04 -5.06
N ASP A 158 12.75 18.29 -5.30
CA ASP A 158 13.13 19.24 -4.26
C ASP A 158 12.01 19.44 -3.24
N LEU A 159 10.77 19.44 -3.74
CA LEU A 159 9.60 19.59 -2.91
C LEU A 159 9.33 18.37 -2.03
N ILE A 160 9.44 17.18 -2.61
CA ILE A 160 9.35 15.91 -1.91
C ILE A 160 10.41 15.83 -0.82
N GLU A 161 11.64 16.25 -1.11
CA GLU A 161 12.76 16.22 -0.16
C GLU A 161 12.48 17.17 1.03
N ARG A 162 12.10 18.43 0.77
CA ARG A 162 11.71 19.38 1.82
C ARG A 162 10.54 18.89 2.67
N HIS A 163 9.51 18.32 2.04
CA HIS A 163 8.38 17.75 2.77
C HIS A 163 8.79 16.55 3.61
N ASN A 164 9.64 15.66 3.08
CA ASN A 164 10.12 14.50 3.85
C ASN A 164 10.94 14.94 5.08
N GLU A 165 11.74 15.98 4.96
CA GLU A 165 12.50 16.57 6.08
C GLU A 165 11.58 17.17 7.15
N LYS A 166 10.60 17.98 6.73
CA LYS A 166 9.69 18.70 7.63
C LYS A 166 8.59 17.83 8.22
N CYS A 167 8.18 16.78 7.52
CA CYS A 167 7.09 15.90 7.90
C CYS A 167 7.59 14.45 8.02
N SER A 168 8.75 14.24 8.65
CA SER A 168 9.33 12.91 8.83
C SER A 168 8.50 12.06 9.79
N TYR A 169 8.12 10.85 9.37
CA TYR A 169 7.40 9.92 10.26
C TYR A 169 8.26 9.40 11.41
N ARG A 170 9.57 9.29 11.22
CA ARG A 170 10.51 8.91 12.29
C ARG A 170 10.60 10.00 13.36
N ALA A 171 10.68 11.27 12.93
CA ALA A 171 10.67 12.41 13.82
C ALA A 171 9.31 12.51 14.55
N LEU A 172 8.20 12.36 13.82
CA LEU A 172 6.85 12.34 14.39
C LEU A 172 6.71 11.27 15.47
N GLY A 173 7.13 10.03 15.20
CA GLY A 173 7.07 8.95 16.18
C GLY A 173 7.91 9.22 17.44
N THR A 174 9.08 9.83 17.26
CA THR A 174 9.96 10.23 18.38
C THR A 174 9.33 11.35 19.21
N ALA A 175 8.76 12.38 18.56
CA ALA A 175 8.12 13.50 19.22
C ALA A 175 6.86 13.03 19.99
N LEU A 176 6.02 12.19 19.38
CA LEU A 176 4.83 11.64 20.04
C LEU A 176 5.16 10.77 21.26
N ALA A 177 6.28 10.04 21.24
CA ALA A 177 6.72 9.30 22.41
C ALA A 177 7.03 10.24 23.59
N LYS A 178 7.70 11.38 23.34
CA LYS A 178 7.97 12.40 24.37
C LYS A 178 6.70 13.12 24.83
N VAL A 179 5.75 13.36 23.92
CA VAL A 179 4.43 13.92 24.26
C VAL A 179 3.69 13.00 25.23
N ALA A 180 3.79 11.68 25.05
CA ALA A 180 3.22 10.71 26.00
C ALA A 180 3.86 10.82 27.40
N ASP A 181 5.11 11.27 27.49
CA ASP A 181 5.83 11.53 28.74
C ASP A 181 5.59 12.96 29.30
N GLY A 182 4.75 13.76 28.64
CA GLY A 182 4.37 15.12 29.09
C GLY A 182 5.27 16.26 28.60
N ASP A 183 6.08 16.04 27.56
CA ASP A 183 6.94 17.07 26.97
C ASP A 183 6.14 18.05 26.09
N GLU A 184 5.94 19.28 26.58
CA GLU A 184 5.23 20.35 25.86
C GLU A 184 5.99 20.86 24.63
N ALA A 185 7.34 20.87 24.65
CA ALA A 185 8.12 21.29 23.50
C ALA A 185 8.01 20.27 22.35
N ALA A 186 7.97 18.98 22.69
CA ALA A 186 7.69 17.93 21.71
C ALA A 186 6.28 18.04 21.11
N LEU A 187 5.30 18.55 21.87
CA LEU A 187 3.95 18.78 21.35
C LEU A 187 3.94 19.91 20.30
N GLU A 188 4.68 21.00 20.54
CA GLU A 188 4.88 22.06 19.55
C GLU A 188 5.53 21.51 18.27
N GLU A 189 6.56 20.65 18.38
CA GLU A 189 7.17 19.99 17.21
C GLU A 189 6.13 19.19 16.40
N VAL A 190 5.23 18.46 17.06
CA VAL A 190 4.16 17.71 16.38
C VAL A 190 3.19 18.66 15.66
N PHE A 191 2.81 19.77 16.31
CA PHE A 191 1.93 20.76 15.68
C PHE A 191 2.58 21.39 14.44
N ASP A 192 3.86 21.76 14.50
CA ASP A 192 4.59 22.30 13.37
C ASP A 192 4.60 21.33 12.18
N MET A 193 4.83 20.03 12.43
CA MET A 193 4.80 19.00 11.39
C MET A 193 3.41 18.86 10.73
N LEU A 194 2.35 18.82 11.55
CA LEU A 194 0.97 18.70 11.09
C LEU A 194 0.51 19.93 10.31
N GLN A 195 0.84 21.12 10.81
CA GLN A 195 0.51 22.38 10.16
C GLN A 195 1.24 22.50 8.83
N TYR A 196 2.55 22.20 8.80
CA TYR A 196 3.31 22.22 7.56
C TYR A 196 2.73 21.27 6.49
N ASP A 197 2.42 20.02 6.86
CA ASP A 197 1.79 19.07 5.92
C ASP A 197 0.43 19.56 5.40
N THR A 198 -0.39 20.11 6.31
CA THR A 198 -1.74 20.57 5.98
C THR A 198 -1.73 21.77 5.04
N GLU A 199 -0.88 22.77 5.32
CA GLU A 199 -0.77 24.00 4.55
C GLU A 199 -0.02 23.81 3.23
N ALA A 200 0.94 22.87 3.17
CA ALA A 200 1.66 22.58 1.93
C ALA A 200 0.74 22.01 0.85
N ARG A 201 -0.23 21.15 1.22
CA ARG A 201 -1.12 20.46 0.26
C ARG A 201 -1.90 21.40 -0.68
N PRO A 202 -2.70 22.37 -0.21
CA PRO A 202 -3.44 23.28 -1.08
C PRO A 202 -2.51 24.15 -1.93
N PHE A 203 -1.37 24.56 -1.38
CA PHE A 203 -0.35 25.30 -2.12
C PHE A 203 0.15 24.53 -3.35
N LEU A 204 0.37 23.22 -3.23
CA LEU A 204 0.80 22.38 -4.36
C LEU A 204 -0.28 22.21 -5.42
N LEU A 205 -1.53 22.04 -5.02
CA LEU A 205 -2.64 21.93 -5.96
C LEU A 205 -2.75 23.19 -6.81
N GLU A 206 -2.66 24.36 -6.18
CA GLU A 206 -2.78 25.65 -6.86
C GLU A 206 -1.56 25.96 -7.74
N LYS A 207 -0.34 25.86 -7.19
CA LYS A 207 0.88 26.32 -7.88
C LYS A 207 1.38 25.38 -8.96
N LEU A 208 1.15 24.08 -8.81
CA LEU A 208 1.63 23.07 -9.76
C LEU A 208 0.50 22.49 -10.63
N GLY A 209 -0.75 22.93 -10.43
CA GLY A 209 -1.91 22.45 -11.18
C GLY A 209 -2.16 20.95 -11.00
N LEU A 210 -1.72 20.38 -9.86
CA LEU A 210 -1.88 18.95 -9.56
C LEU A 210 -3.32 18.67 -9.13
N THR A 211 -3.80 17.46 -9.39
CA THR A 211 -5.04 16.97 -8.79
C THR A 211 -4.77 16.43 -7.39
N GLY A 212 -5.80 16.40 -6.53
CA GLY A 212 -5.72 15.81 -5.19
C GLY A 212 -5.24 14.36 -5.21
N ASP A 213 -5.53 13.62 -6.29
CA ASP A 213 -5.12 12.23 -6.41
C ASP A 213 -3.62 12.06 -6.70
N VAL A 214 -2.99 13.01 -7.40
CA VAL A 214 -1.54 12.99 -7.62
C VAL A 214 -0.78 13.29 -6.33
N LEU A 215 -1.35 14.08 -5.41
CA LEU A 215 -0.71 14.35 -4.12
C LEU A 215 -0.47 13.09 -3.28
N SER A 216 -1.30 12.06 -3.44
CA SER A 216 -1.07 10.78 -2.75
C SER A 216 0.22 10.10 -3.20
N LEU A 217 0.65 10.31 -4.45
CA LEU A 217 1.95 9.85 -4.93
C LEU A 217 3.08 10.81 -4.53
N VAL A 218 2.83 12.11 -4.51
CA VAL A 218 3.87 13.13 -4.24
C VAL A 218 4.16 13.24 -2.74
N LEU A 219 3.16 13.49 -1.90
CA LEU A 219 3.30 13.72 -0.46
C LEU A 219 2.87 12.53 0.41
N GLY A 220 2.21 11.53 -0.17
CA GLY A 220 1.57 10.47 0.59
C GLY A 220 0.25 10.93 1.24
N LYS A 221 -0.22 10.13 2.18
CA LYS A 221 -1.45 10.42 2.92
C LYS A 221 -1.26 11.65 3.83
N PRO A 222 -2.33 12.42 4.10
CA PRO A 222 -2.29 13.50 5.08
C PRO A 222 -1.79 13.05 6.44
N MET A 223 -0.86 13.81 7.03
CA MET A 223 -0.22 13.43 8.28
C MET A 223 -1.24 13.38 9.43
N ASN A 224 -2.20 14.29 9.43
CA ASN A 224 -3.33 14.33 10.36
C ASN A 224 -4.25 13.09 10.27
N GLU A 225 -4.28 12.38 9.15
CA GLU A 225 -4.97 11.08 9.03
C GLU A 225 -4.09 9.94 9.56
N THR A 226 -2.81 9.93 9.17
CA THR A 226 -1.89 8.83 9.51
C THR A 226 -1.45 8.81 10.97
N ILE A 227 -1.54 9.93 11.68
CA ILE A 227 -1.21 10.02 13.12
C ILE A 227 -2.08 9.10 13.99
N SER A 228 -3.24 8.66 13.47
CA SER A 228 -4.08 7.61 14.08
C SER A 228 -3.34 6.29 14.32
N LEU A 229 -2.37 5.96 13.46
CA LEU A 229 -1.54 4.75 13.63
C LEU A 229 -0.45 4.93 14.70
N PHE A 230 -0.32 6.13 15.25
CA PHE A 230 0.47 6.44 16.45
C PHE A 230 -0.39 6.51 17.72
N GLY A 231 -1.70 6.29 17.63
CA GLY A 231 -2.61 6.35 18.76
C GLY A 231 -3.14 7.75 19.07
N TYR A 232 -3.07 8.68 18.12
CA TYR A 232 -3.59 10.05 18.29
C TYR A 232 -4.53 10.42 17.15
N ARG A 233 -5.43 11.37 17.37
CA ARG A 233 -6.24 12.00 16.33
C ARG A 233 -6.10 13.52 16.42
N VAL A 234 -6.38 14.18 15.32
CA VAL A 234 -6.43 15.64 15.25
C VAL A 234 -7.88 16.04 15.08
N ASP A 235 -8.42 16.74 16.06
CA ASP A 235 -9.74 17.37 15.98
C ASP A 235 -9.54 18.84 15.58
N ARG A 236 -10.36 19.35 14.66
CA ARG A 236 -10.32 20.77 14.26
C ARG A 236 -11.48 21.51 14.92
N GLU A 237 -11.17 22.52 15.72
CA GLU A 237 -12.14 23.39 16.39
C GLU A 237 -11.94 24.83 15.87
N GLY A 238 -12.65 25.17 14.78
CA GLY A 238 -12.45 26.44 14.08
C GLY A 238 -11.11 26.47 13.34
N ASP A 239 -10.22 27.39 13.76
CA ASP A 239 -8.86 27.52 13.24
C ASP A 239 -7.82 26.78 14.11
N ASP A 240 -8.25 26.26 15.27
CA ASP A 240 -7.39 25.52 16.19
C ASP A 240 -7.38 24.02 15.86
N TYR A 241 -6.19 23.42 15.97
CA TYR A 241 -5.98 21.97 15.87
C TYR A 241 -5.71 21.40 17.25
N ILE A 242 -6.48 20.39 17.65
CA ILE A 242 -6.34 19.73 18.94
C ILE A 242 -5.92 18.30 18.72
N ILE A 243 -4.74 17.93 19.23
CA ILE A 243 -4.27 16.55 19.23
C ILE A 243 -4.87 15.84 20.45
N ARG A 244 -5.55 14.72 20.23
CA ARG A 244 -6.13 13.89 21.31
C ARG A 244 -5.64 12.44 21.18
N PRO A 245 -5.29 11.77 22.28
CA PRO A 245 -5.10 10.32 22.26
C PRO A 245 -6.37 9.62 21.75
N LEU A 246 -6.20 8.59 20.94
CA LEU A 246 -7.29 7.67 20.63
C LEU A 246 -7.59 6.87 21.88
N GLU A 247 -8.86 6.82 22.27
CA GLU A 247 -9.31 5.93 23.34
C GLU A 247 -8.88 4.50 22.99
N THR A 248 -7.97 3.93 23.78
CA THR A 248 -7.69 2.51 23.73
C THR A 248 -9.01 1.79 24.03
N LYS A 249 -9.53 1.03 23.07
CA LYS A 249 -10.54 0.01 23.38
C LYS A 249 -9.88 -1.03 24.27
N GLU A 250 -9.82 -0.78 25.57
CA GLU A 250 -9.54 -1.79 26.56
C GLU A 250 -10.61 -2.89 26.45
N GLY A 251 -10.13 -4.13 26.31
CA GLY A 251 -10.84 -5.39 26.59
C GLY A 251 -12.35 -5.47 26.31
N ARG A 252 -12.70 -6.13 25.20
CA ARG A 252 -13.84 -7.07 25.17
C ARG A 252 -13.42 -8.35 24.47
#